data_AF-A0A816HSJ2-F1
#
_entry.id   AF-A0A816HSJ2-F1
#
_cell.length_a   1.000
_cell.length_b   1.000
_cell.length_c   1.000
_cell.angle_alpha   90.00
_cell.angle_beta   90.00
_cell.angle_gamma   90.00
#
_symmetry.space_group_name_H-M   'P 1'
#
loop_
_entity.id
_entity.type
_entity.pdbx_description
1 polymer ?
#
loop_
_entity_poly.entity_id
_entity_poly.type
_entity_poly.pdbx_seq_one_letter_code
_entity_poly.pdbx_strand_id
1 'polypeptide(L)' 'MFLIQATRLVGRPTRNSTIIRFKEADTNATVLWYDAGYAPNIIYTGYTIVITTNYTWSPGKFYYVTMDSGFASGSEF' A
#
# COMPACT_ATOMS: atom_id res chain seq x y z
N MET A 1 -1.84 -4.21 12.08
CA MET A 1 -2.65 -4.77 10.98
C MET A 1 -3.57 -3.67 10.47
N PHE A 2 -3.67 -3.49 9.15
CA PHE A 2 -4.61 -2.57 8.51
C PHE A 2 -5.57 -3.32 7.63
N LEU A 3 -6.82 -2.84 7.58
CA LEU A 3 -7.82 -3.28 6.62
C LEU A 3 -8.25 -2.06 5.80
N ILE A 4 -8.16 -2.18 4.48
CA ILE A 4 -8.64 -1.16 3.55
C ILE A 4 -9.88 -1.76 2.87
N GLN A 5 -11.03 -1.14 3.13
CA GLN A 5 -12.28 -1.54 2.50
C GLN A 5 -12.44 -0.79 1.18
N ALA A 6 -12.66 -1.54 0.10
CA ALA A 6 -12.93 -1.00 -1.21
C ALA A 6 -14.44 -1.04 -1.51
N THR A 7 -14.86 -0.18 -2.43
CA THR A 7 -16.23 -0.16 -2.97
C THR A 7 -16.44 -1.16 -4.10
N ARG A 8 -15.37 -1.83 -4.55
CA ARG A 8 -15.34 -2.83 -5.62
C ARG A 8 -14.42 -3.99 -5.23
N LEU A 9 -14.56 -5.12 -5.92
CA LEU A 9 -13.65 -6.25 -5.75
C LEU A 9 -12.21 -5.81 -6.00
N VAL A 10 -11.32 -6.22 -5.11
CA VAL A 10 -9.89 -5.94 -5.18
C VAL A 10 -9.13 -7.21 -5.51
N GLY A 11 -8.23 -7.10 -6.48
CA GLY A 11 -7.33 -8.17 -6.87
C GLY A 11 -5.88 -7.76 -6.66
N ARG A 12 -5.01 -8.76 -6.52
CA ARG A 12 -3.56 -8.53 -6.49
C ARG A 12 -3.13 -7.96 -7.85
N PRO A 13 -2.47 -6.79 -7.90
CA PRO A 13 -1.98 -6.25 -9.15
C PRO A 13 -0.85 -7.14 -9.71
N THR A 14 -0.83 -7.32 -11.03
CA THR A 14 0.16 -8.14 -11.75
C THR A 14 1.30 -7.31 -12.35
N ARG A 15 1.22 -5.98 -12.26
CA ARG A 15 2.20 -5.05 -12.81
C ARG A 15 3.21 -4.63 -11.73
N ASN A 16 4.50 -4.69 -12.10
CA ASN A 16 5.58 -4.17 -11.28
C ASN A 16 5.33 -2.73 -10.85
N SER A 17 5.81 -2.41 -9.65
CA SER A 17 5.82 -1.05 -9.10
C SER A 17 4.45 -0.51 -8.68
N THR A 18 3.41 -1.33 -8.52
CA THR A 18 2.20 -0.84 -7.82
C THR A 18 2.53 -0.75 -6.33
N ILE A 19 2.56 0.46 -5.75
CA ILE A 19 3.10 0.67 -4.39
C ILE A 19 2.00 1.15 -3.47
N ILE A 20 1.92 0.56 -2.28
CA ILE A 20 1.15 1.10 -1.16
C ILE A 20 2.13 1.78 -0.20
N ARG A 21 1.91 3.06 0.11
CA ARG A 21 2.74 3.84 1.05
C ARG A 21 1.93 4.26 2.25
N PHE A 22 2.58 4.24 3.41
CA PHE A 22 2.08 4.87 4.62
C PHE A 22 2.94 6.10 4.88
N LYS A 23 2.28 7.25 5.04
CA LYS A 23 2.95 8.54 5.17
C LYS A 23 2.45 9.25 6.42
N GLU A 24 3.34 9.85 7.19
CA GLU A 24 2.93 10.73 8.29
C GLU A 24 2.18 11.94 7.75
N ALA A 25 1.06 12.29 8.37
CA ALA A 25 0.24 13.41 7.89
C ALA A 25 0.94 14.76 8.03
N ASP A 26 1.72 14.95 9.11
CA ASP A 26 2.35 16.23 9.44
C ASP A 26 3.53 16.55 8.49
N THR A 27 4.33 15.54 8.18
CA THR A 27 5.61 15.70 7.44
C THR A 27 5.52 15.21 6.00
N ASN A 28 4.46 14.48 5.66
CA ASN A 28 4.33 13.72 4.41
C ASN A 28 5.48 12.71 4.18
N ALA A 29 6.24 12.38 5.23
CA ALA A 29 7.34 11.43 5.16
C ALA A 29 6.79 10.01 5.01
N THR A 30 7.37 9.23 4.09
CA THR A 30 7.01 7.81 3.95
C THR A 30 7.68 7.03 5.06
N VAL A 31 6.88 6.41 5.93
CA VAL A 31 7.38 5.60 7.06
C VAL A 31 7.41 4.12 6.73
N LEU A 32 6.62 3.70 5.75
CA LEU A 32 6.52 2.32 5.32
C LEU A 32 6.00 2.27 3.88
N TRP A 33 6.50 1.32 3.09
CA TRP A 33 6.01 1.08 1.74
C TRP A 33 6.09 -0.40 1.39
N TYR A 34 5.21 -0.83 0.49
CA TYR A 34 5.16 -2.20 -0.01
C TYR A 34 4.91 -2.21 -1.51
N ASP A 35 5.55 -3.15 -2.22
CA ASP A 35 5.10 -3.51 -3.56
C ASP A 35 3.83 -4.35 -3.47
N ALA A 36 2.71 -3.77 -3.86
CA ALA A 36 1.38 -4.34 -3.79
C ALA A 36 1.23 -5.64 -4.60
N GLY A 37 2.03 -5.83 -5.65
CA GLY A 37 1.98 -7.01 -6.51
C GLY A 37 2.70 -8.21 -5.89
N TYR A 38 3.78 -7.97 -5.12
CA TYR A 38 4.70 -9.03 -4.70
C TYR A 38 4.84 -9.18 -3.19
N ALA A 39 4.41 -8.21 -2.39
CA ALA A 39 4.54 -8.28 -0.94
C ALA A 39 3.69 -9.43 -0.36
N PRO A 40 4.29 -10.37 0.41
CA PRO A 40 3.57 -11.53 0.97
C PRO A 40 2.67 -11.15 2.14
N ASN A 41 2.95 -10.02 2.80
CA ASN A 41 2.22 -9.49 3.94
C ASN A 41 0.95 -8.70 3.53
N ILE A 42 0.61 -8.68 2.25
CA ILE A 42 -0.62 -8.09 1.71
C ILE A 42 -1.53 -9.20 1.21
N ILE A 43 -2.75 -9.27 1.74
CA ILE A 43 -3.76 -10.26 1.36
C ILE A 43 -4.94 -9.53 0.74
N TYR A 44 -5.35 -9.96 -0.46
CA TYR A 44 -6.51 -9.43 -1.16
C TYR A 44 -7.66 -10.43 -0.98
N THR A 45 -8.75 -10.00 -0.35
CA THR A 45 -9.90 -10.87 -0.04
C THR A 45 -11.21 -10.15 -0.37
N GLY A 46 -11.82 -10.52 -1.51
CA GLY A 46 -13.08 -9.93 -1.96
C GLY A 46 -13.00 -8.41 -2.13
N TYR A 47 -13.55 -7.68 -1.16
CA TYR A 47 -13.62 -6.21 -1.14
C TYR A 47 -12.61 -5.58 -0.17
N THR A 48 -11.70 -6.36 0.40
CA THR A 48 -10.80 -5.93 1.46
C THR A 48 -9.36 -6.22 1.12
N ILE A 49 -8.48 -5.24 1.37
CA ILE A 49 -7.02 -5.42 1.36
C ILE A 49 -6.57 -5.47 2.82
N VAL A 50 -5.95 -6.57 3.23
CA VAL A 50 -5.38 -6.74 4.57
C VAL A 50 -3.88 -6.60 4.49
N ILE A 51 -3.31 -5.69 5.30
CA ILE A 51 -1.88 -5.43 5.34
C ILE A 51 -1.36 -5.69 6.75
N THR A 52 -0.49 -6.70 6.85
CA THR A 52 0.26 -6.98 8.08
C THR A 52 1.56 -6.22 8.05
N THR A 53 1.85 -5.48 9.12
CA THR A 53 3.06 -4.68 9.26
C THR A 53 3.64 -4.85 10.66
N ASN A 54 4.96 -4.81 10.76
CA ASN A 54 5.74 -4.74 11.99
C ASN A 54 6.08 -3.29 12.39
N TYR A 55 5.58 -2.29 11.66
CA TYR A 55 5.80 -0.88 11.98
C TYR A 55 5.06 -0.50 13.27
N THR A 56 5.78 0.14 14.20
CA THR A 56 5.24 0.66 15.44
C THR A 56 4.66 2.05 15.22
N TRP A 57 3.34 2.17 15.32
CA TRP A 57 2.63 3.44 15.14
C TRP A 57 2.79 4.33 16.37
N SER A 58 3.17 5.59 16.15
CA SER A 58 3.29 6.57 17.22
C SER A 58 1.88 7.00 17.69
N PRO A 59 1.57 6.91 18.99
CA PRO A 59 0.28 7.36 19.51
C PRO A 59 0.01 8.83 19.20
N GLY A 60 -1.23 9.16 18.84
CA GLY A 60 -1.66 10.53 18.53
C GLY A 60 -1.22 11.06 17.16
N LYS A 61 -0.50 10.28 16.35
CA LYS A 61 -0.13 10.64 14.98
C LYS A 61 -1.18 10.18 13.98
N PHE A 62 -1.38 11.00 12.96
CA PHE A 62 -2.21 10.66 11.79
C PHE A 62 -1.31 10.21 10.64
N TYR A 63 -1.82 9.26 9.87
CA TYR A 63 -1.10 8.69 8.74
C TYR A 63 -2.03 8.58 7.54
N TYR A 64 -1.50 8.91 6.36
CA TYR A 64 -2.16 8.67 5.09
C TYR A 64 -1.70 7.35 4.50
N VAL A 65 -2.61 6.67 3.81
CA VAL A 65 -2.29 5.53 2.96
C VAL A 65 -2.48 5.96 1.51
N THR A 66 -1.42 5.89 0.70
CA THR A 66 -1.50 6.16 -0.73
C THR A 66 -1.30 4.88 -1.52
N MET A 67 -2.01 4.77 -2.63
CA MET A 67 -1.83 3.70 -3.61
C MET A 67 -1.35 4.36 -4.89
N ASP A 68 -0.12 4.05 -5.28
CA ASP A 68 0.55 4.69 -6.39
C ASP A 68 0.85 3.63 -7.46
N SER A 69 0.45 3.90 -8.71
CA SER A 69 1.01 3.14 -9.84
C SER A 69 2.44 3.64 -10.05
N GLY A 70 3.42 2.83 -9.75
CA GLY A 70 4.80 3.13 -10.11
C GLY A 70 4.94 3.24 -11.62
N PHE A 71 5.95 4.01 -12.03
CA PHE A 71 6.36 4.13 -13.41
C PHE A 71 6.42 2.73 -14.03
N ALA A 72 5.88 2.57 -15.25
CA ALA A 72 6.31 1.45 -16.07
C ALA A 72 7.83 1.63 -16.17
N SER A 73 8.62 0.77 -15.55
CA SER A 73 9.99 0.59 -16.01
C SER A 73 9.91 -0.20 -17.32
N GLY A 74 9.24 0.38 -18.32
CA GLY A 74 9.39 0.06 -19.71
C GLY A 74 10.16 1.24 -20.26
N SER A 75 11.40 1.01 -20.67
CA SER A 75 11.84 1.62 -21.91
C SER A 75 10.72 1.43 -22.94
N GLU A 76 9.91 2.46 -23.12
CA GLU A 76 9.02 2.55 -24.27
C GLU A 76 9.94 2.68 -25.49
N PHE A 77 9.68 1.82 -26.48
CA PHE A 77 10.44 1.61 -27.70
C PHE A 77 10.55 2.87 -28.57
#